data_AF-A0A538KI88-F1
#
_entry.id   AF-A0A538KI88-F1
#
_cell.length_a   1.000
_cell.length_b   1.000
_cell.length_c   1.000
_cell.angle_alpha   90.00
_cell.angle_beta   90.00
_cell.angle_gamma   90.00
#
_symmetry.space_group_name_H-M   'P 1'
#
loop_
_entity.id
_entity.type
_entity.pdbx_description
1 polymer ?
#
loop_
_entity_poly.entity_id
_entity_poly.type
_entity_poly.pdbx_seq_one_letter_code
_entity_poly.pdbx_strand_id
1 'polypeptide(L)'
;MSPYRHRRGAPARPGPRERAPREDEVVRAPLRVAVLDKRGRFLVGEPFFERGRSVPVERDHRAHVGDLVLLRPPARGRGGAKVVRTIGRPDNPRDVIEALMLDRGLARRFDPAVEREARTMRDAGGAPHARDTARRDLREAPTLTIDPVTAKDFDDAISAERLEDGGARVWVHIADVSAFAAP
;
A
#
# COMPACT_ATOMS: atom_id res chain seq x y z
N MET A 1 33.14 -64.54 1.68
CA MET A 1 33.93 -63.50 0.95
C MET A 1 32.95 -62.49 0.38
N SER A 2 32.81 -61.33 1.02
CA SER A 2 32.19 -60.13 0.43
C SER A 2 32.64 -58.91 1.24
N PRO A 3 33.42 -57.99 0.66
CA PRO A 3 33.77 -56.71 1.27
C PRO A 3 32.81 -55.61 0.78
N TYR A 4 32.50 -54.64 1.64
CA TYR A 4 32.63 -53.19 1.37
C TYR A 4 31.96 -52.40 2.50
N ARG A 5 32.79 -51.68 3.26
CA ARG A 5 32.40 -50.61 4.17
C ARG A 5 32.13 -49.34 3.36
N HIS A 6 30.99 -48.70 3.57
CA HIS A 6 30.86 -47.25 3.36
C HIS A 6 30.54 -46.56 4.68
N ARG A 7 31.44 -45.64 5.05
CA ARG A 7 31.38 -44.77 6.24
C ARG A 7 30.16 -43.86 6.16
N ARG A 8 29.32 -43.84 7.20
CA ARG A 8 28.35 -42.76 7.42
C ARG A 8 29.10 -41.52 7.94
N GLY A 9 29.12 -40.45 7.17
CA GLY A 9 29.56 -39.13 7.64
C GLY A 9 28.55 -38.58 8.66
N ALA A 10 29.05 -37.94 9.72
CA ALA A 10 28.24 -37.28 10.73
C ALA A 10 27.51 -36.07 10.12
N PRO A 11 26.27 -35.75 10.56
CA PRO A 11 25.55 -34.58 10.08
C PRO A 11 26.26 -33.29 10.53
N ALA A 12 26.39 -32.34 9.60
CA ALA A 12 26.96 -31.03 9.84
C ALA A 12 26.17 -30.27 10.92
N ARG A 13 26.89 -29.59 11.82
CA ARG A 13 26.29 -28.73 12.85
C ARG A 13 25.59 -27.55 12.16
N PRO A 14 24.34 -27.20 12.54
CA PRO A 14 23.69 -26.02 12.00
C PRO A 14 24.50 -24.77 12.38
N GLY A 15 24.78 -23.93 11.38
CA GLY A 15 25.44 -22.64 11.58
C GLY A 15 24.63 -21.73 12.50
N PRO A 16 25.24 -20.64 13.02
CA PRO A 16 24.56 -19.73 13.92
C PRO A 16 23.28 -19.23 13.25
N ARG A 17 22.13 -19.49 13.91
CA ARG A 17 20.84 -18.96 13.50
C ARG A 17 20.96 -17.46 13.40
N GLU A 18 20.86 -16.95 12.18
CA GLU A 18 20.68 -15.53 11.90
C GLU A 18 19.47 -15.10 12.73
N ARG A 19 19.72 -14.31 13.78
CA ARG A 19 18.65 -13.83 14.65
C ARG A 19 17.76 -12.97 13.77
N ALA A 20 16.55 -13.45 13.52
CA ALA A 20 15.46 -12.60 13.04
C ALA A 20 15.50 -11.29 13.84
N PRO A 21 15.34 -10.12 13.19
CA PRO A 21 15.34 -8.84 13.88
C PRO A 21 14.36 -8.95 15.06
N ARG A 22 14.86 -8.59 16.24
CA ARG A 22 14.04 -8.57 17.46
C ARG A 22 12.84 -7.70 17.16
N GLU A 23 11.66 -8.19 17.52
CA GLU A 23 10.42 -7.40 17.60
C GLU A 23 10.60 -6.26 18.61
N ASP A 24 11.42 -5.26 18.24
CA ASP A 24 11.47 -3.95 18.89
C ASP A 24 10.36 -3.08 18.29
N GLU A 25 9.18 -3.65 18.13
CA GLU A 25 7.96 -2.88 17.97
C GLU A 25 7.31 -2.83 19.35
N VAL A 26 7.84 -1.93 20.19
CA VAL A 26 7.01 -1.28 21.20
C VAL A 26 5.73 -0.93 20.45
N VAL A 27 4.62 -1.60 20.76
CA VAL A 27 3.30 -1.35 20.15
C VAL A 27 2.98 0.11 20.41
N ARG A 28 3.42 1.00 19.51
CA ARG A 28 3.20 2.43 19.63
C ARG A 28 1.73 2.57 19.33
N ALA A 29 0.98 3.08 20.31
CA ALA A 29 -0.42 3.37 20.12
C ALA A 29 -0.60 4.10 18.78
N PRO A 30 -1.55 3.66 17.94
CA PRO A 30 -1.67 4.14 16.58
C PRO A 30 -1.84 5.66 16.57
N LEU A 31 -1.23 6.30 15.58
CA LEU A 31 -1.38 7.74 15.39
C LEU A 31 -2.87 8.07 15.14
N ARG A 32 -3.27 9.27 15.53
CA ARG A 32 -4.66 9.73 15.44
C ARG A 32 -4.71 11.09 14.78
N VAL A 33 -5.61 11.27 13.83
CA VAL A 33 -5.89 12.61 13.29
C VAL A 33 -6.89 13.32 14.21
N ALA A 34 -6.58 14.58 14.50
CA ALA A 34 -7.42 15.44 15.31
C ALA A 34 -7.40 16.89 14.80
N VAL A 35 -8.44 17.65 15.13
CA VAL A 35 -8.39 19.11 15.06
C VAL A 35 -7.88 19.63 16.39
N LEU A 36 -6.88 20.50 16.35
CA LEU A 36 -6.36 21.14 17.55
C LEU A 36 -7.34 22.21 18.03
N ASP A 37 -7.76 22.14 19.28
CA ASP A 37 -8.68 23.08 19.90
C ASP A 37 -8.21 23.51 21.30
N LYS A 38 -8.87 24.51 21.90
CA LYS A 38 -8.65 24.96 23.27
C LYS A 38 -9.87 24.69 24.12
N ARG A 39 -9.67 23.96 25.23
CA ARG A 39 -10.66 23.82 26.30
C ARG A 39 -10.13 24.50 27.56
N GLY A 40 -10.64 25.69 27.83
CA GLY A 40 -10.12 26.56 28.89
C GLY A 40 -8.67 26.97 28.60
N ARG A 41 -7.73 26.59 29.49
CA ARG A 41 -6.29 26.89 29.34
C ARG A 41 -5.49 25.79 28.65
N PHE A 42 -6.12 24.67 28.33
CA PHE A 42 -5.46 23.48 27.78
C PHE A 42 -5.71 23.36 26.29
N LEU A 43 -4.66 22.94 25.56
CA LEU A 43 -4.82 22.47 24.18
C LEU A 43 -5.34 21.04 24.21
N VAL A 44 -6.28 20.75 23.33
CA VAL A 44 -6.83 19.42 23.14
C VAL A 44 -6.86 19.07 21.67
N GLY A 45 -6.75 17.78 21.36
CA GLY A 45 -6.99 17.25 20.03
C GLY A 45 -8.36 16.59 20.02
N GLU A 46 -9.27 17.12 19.20
CA GLU A 46 -10.58 16.52 18.97
C GLU A 46 -10.50 15.55 17.78
N PRO A 47 -10.80 14.24 17.98
CA PRO A 47 -10.78 13.27 16.88
C PRO A 47 -11.61 13.74 15.68
N PHE A 48 -11.03 13.67 14.49
CA PHE A 48 -11.66 14.25 13.30
C PHE A 48 -12.59 13.27 12.55
N PHE A 49 -12.16 12.02 12.35
CA PHE A 49 -12.92 11.04 11.55
C PHE A 49 -13.84 10.14 12.38
N GLU A 50 -13.36 9.68 13.53
CA GLU A 50 -14.11 8.78 14.40
C GLU A 50 -14.51 9.49 15.69
N ARG A 51 -15.70 9.18 16.20
CA ARG A 51 -16.12 9.68 17.52
C ARG A 51 -15.17 9.14 18.57
N GLY A 52 -14.63 10.04 19.39
CA GLY A 52 -13.72 9.67 20.46
C GLY A 52 -13.61 10.77 21.50
N ARG A 53 -12.90 10.46 22.59
CA ARG A 53 -12.59 11.45 23.62
C ARG A 53 -11.51 12.39 23.11
N SER A 54 -11.69 13.69 23.33
CA SER A 54 -10.61 14.66 23.12
C SER A 54 -9.44 14.32 24.03
N VAL A 55 -8.22 14.42 23.50
CA VAL A 55 -6.99 14.14 24.25
C VAL A 55 -6.28 15.44 24.57
N PRO A 56 -5.73 15.64 25.79
CA PRO A 56 -4.85 16.77 26.06
C PRO A 56 -3.65 16.73 25.11
N VAL A 57 -3.23 17.88 24.59
CA VAL A 57 -2.11 18.00 23.63
C VAL A 57 -1.03 18.87 24.23
N GLU A 58 0.23 18.43 24.12
CA GLU A 58 1.39 19.24 24.49
C GLU A 58 1.53 20.43 23.54
N ARG A 59 1.96 21.59 24.05
CA ARG A 59 2.16 22.79 23.22
C ARG A 59 3.25 22.53 22.17
N ASP A 60 2.92 22.77 20.90
CA ASP A 60 3.88 22.88 19.80
C ASP A 60 3.68 24.25 19.13
N HIS A 61 4.76 25.01 18.95
CA HIS A 61 4.72 26.36 18.36
C HIS A 61 4.40 26.35 16.86
N ARG A 62 4.44 25.18 16.22
CA ARG A 62 4.16 24.97 14.79
C ARG A 62 2.73 24.53 14.51
N ALA A 63 1.90 24.39 15.54
CA ALA A 63 0.51 23.97 15.42
C ALA A 63 -0.41 24.96 16.14
N HIS A 64 -1.48 25.37 15.47
CA HIS A 64 -2.41 26.38 15.92
C HIS A 64 -3.80 25.79 16.10
N VAL A 65 -4.61 26.46 16.91
CA VAL A 65 -6.03 26.09 17.06
C VAL A 65 -6.73 26.17 15.71
N GLY A 66 -7.51 25.14 15.40
CA GLY A 66 -8.16 24.91 14.12
C GLY A 66 -7.30 24.13 13.12
N ASP A 67 -6.04 23.83 13.42
CA ASP A 67 -5.21 23.01 12.53
C ASP A 67 -5.60 21.53 12.64
N LEU A 68 -5.58 20.86 11.49
CA LEU A 68 -5.66 19.42 11.39
C LEU A 68 -4.26 18.86 11.67
N VAL A 69 -4.14 18.00 12.69
CA VAL A 69 -2.86 17.50 13.20
C VAL A 69 -2.87 15.98 13.35
N LEU A 70 -1.69 15.38 13.16
CA LEU A 70 -1.43 13.99 13.48
C LEU A 70 -0.84 13.91 14.88
N LEU A 71 -1.52 13.20 15.78
CA LEU A 71 -1.15 13.06 17.18
C LEU A 71 -0.54 11.70 17.47
N ARG A 72 0.51 11.70 18.30
CA ARG A 72 1.04 10.51 18.95
C ARG A 72 0.54 10.45 20.39
N PRO A 73 -0.20 9.39 20.77
CA PRO A 73 -0.63 9.21 22.16
C PRO A 73 0.58 9.04 23.11
N PRO A 74 0.44 9.39 24.40
CA PRO A 74 1.48 9.17 25.39
C PRO A 74 1.72 7.67 25.65
N ALA A 75 2.99 7.24 25.70
CA ALA A 75 3.38 5.83 25.79
C ALA A 75 2.93 5.11 27.09
N ARG A 76 2.61 5.84 28.16
CA ARG A 76 2.22 5.27 29.47
C ARG A 76 1.00 5.96 30.09
N GLY A 77 0.17 6.62 29.26
CA GLY A 77 -1.02 7.35 29.74
C GLY A 77 -0.75 8.57 30.62
N ARG A 78 0.53 8.90 30.88
CA ARG A 78 0.95 10.13 31.57
C ARG A 78 1.40 11.16 30.53
N GLY A 79 0.85 12.37 30.61
CA GLY A 79 1.16 13.49 29.70
C GLY A 79 0.15 13.67 28.57
N GLY A 80 0.34 14.73 27.78
CA GLY A 80 -0.48 15.00 26.60
C GLY A 80 -0.01 14.21 25.38
N ALA A 81 -0.87 14.11 24.37
CA ALA A 81 -0.46 13.68 23.05
C ALA A 81 0.49 14.71 22.42
N LYS A 82 1.42 14.24 21.60
CA LYS A 82 2.39 15.09 20.89
C LYS A 82 1.96 15.27 19.44
N VAL A 83 2.04 16.50 18.95
CA VAL A 83 1.90 16.78 17.52
C VAL A 83 3.10 16.15 16.79
N VAL A 84 2.82 15.17 15.93
CA VAL A 84 3.82 14.56 15.04
C VAL A 84 3.95 15.39 13.78
N ARG A 85 2.81 15.88 13.28
CA ARG A 85 2.72 16.60 12.02
C ARG A 85 1.51 17.55 12.03
N THR A 86 1.72 18.79 11.62
CA THR A 86 0.64 19.68 11.17
C THR A 86 0.31 19.32 9.72
N ILE A 87 -0.94 18.97 9.46
CA ILE A 87 -1.41 18.50 8.14
C ILE A 87 -1.89 19.70 7.32
N GLY A 88 -2.71 20.56 7.93
CA GLY A 88 -3.33 21.70 7.25
C GLY A 88 -4.62 22.10 7.94
N ARG A 89 -5.68 22.35 7.17
CA ARG A 89 -6.97 22.85 7.71
C ARG A 89 -8.12 21.88 7.44
N PRO A 90 -9.10 21.75 8.36
CA PRO A 90 -10.24 20.84 8.19
C PRO A 90 -11.23 21.28 7.11
N ASP A 91 -11.18 22.54 6.66
CA ASP A 91 -12.00 23.10 5.58
C ASP A 91 -11.34 22.99 4.18
N ASN A 92 -10.11 22.48 4.10
CA ASN A 92 -9.42 22.23 2.84
C ASN A 92 -9.55 20.74 2.44
N PRO A 93 -10.25 20.41 1.34
CA PRO A 93 -10.45 19.02 0.91
C PRO A 93 -9.14 18.24 0.72
N ARG A 94 -8.09 18.90 0.23
CA ARG A 94 -6.78 18.26 0.01
C ARG A 94 -6.14 17.80 1.32
N ASP A 95 -6.25 18.62 2.36
CA ASP A 95 -5.68 18.35 3.68
C ASP A 95 -6.49 17.27 4.40
N VAL A 96 -7.82 17.26 4.21
CA VAL A 96 -8.71 16.22 4.72
C VAL A 96 -8.39 14.86 4.10
N ILE A 97 -8.17 14.79 2.79
CA ILE A 97 -7.74 13.54 2.12
C ILE A 97 -6.40 13.08 2.67
N GLU A 98 -5.43 13.98 2.81
CA GLU A 98 -4.13 13.64 3.40
C GLU A 98 -4.25 13.10 4.82
N ALA A 99 -5.10 13.73 5.63
CA ALA A 99 -5.36 13.28 6.98
C ALA A 99 -6.02 11.91 7.01
N LEU A 100 -7.00 11.66 6.13
CA LEU A 100 -7.65 10.36 6.04
C LEU A 100 -6.65 9.25 5.69
N MET A 101 -5.74 9.51 4.75
CA MET A 101 -4.67 8.57 4.42
C MET A 101 -3.81 8.26 5.65
N LEU A 102 -3.37 9.28 6.39
CA LEU A 102 -2.55 9.11 7.58
C LEU A 102 -3.29 8.39 8.72
N ASP A 103 -4.57 8.69 8.93
CA ASP A 103 -5.41 8.08 9.95
C ASP A 103 -5.59 6.57 9.72
N ARG A 104 -5.69 6.17 8.44
CA ARG A 104 -5.82 4.76 8.02
C ARG A 104 -4.48 4.06 7.78
N GLY A 105 -3.36 4.73 8.07
CA GLY A 105 -2.03 4.16 7.87
C GLY A 105 -1.66 3.96 6.39
N LEU A 106 -2.33 4.65 5.47
CA LEU A 106 -2.03 4.60 4.04
C LEU A 106 -0.80 5.46 3.72
N ALA A 107 0.16 4.86 3.02
CA ALA A 107 1.34 5.56 2.55
C ALA A 107 1.08 6.27 1.21
N ARG A 108 1.68 7.44 1.02
CA ARG A 108 1.70 8.12 -0.29
C ARG A 108 2.75 7.59 -1.26
N ARG A 109 3.72 6.84 -0.73
CA ARG A 109 4.83 6.30 -1.50
C ARG A 109 4.72 4.79 -1.49
N PHE A 110 5.05 4.18 -2.61
CA PHE A 110 5.23 2.75 -2.69
C PHE A 110 6.47 2.33 -1.90
N ASP A 111 6.54 1.07 -1.50
CA ASP A 111 7.74 0.51 -0.90
C ASP A 111 8.91 0.69 -1.89
N PRO A 112 10.10 1.13 -1.43
CA PRO A 112 11.27 1.26 -2.29
C PRO A 112 11.62 -0.02 -3.06
N ALA A 113 11.32 -1.21 -2.52
CA ALA A 113 11.47 -2.48 -3.21
C ALA A 113 10.51 -2.60 -4.41
N VAL A 114 9.23 -2.29 -4.21
CA VAL A 114 8.21 -2.29 -5.28
C VAL A 114 8.61 -1.31 -6.39
N GLU A 115 9.06 -0.11 -6.03
CA GLU A 115 9.51 0.85 -7.06
C GLU A 115 10.74 0.36 -7.83
N ARG A 116 11.68 -0.32 -7.16
CA ARG A 116 12.88 -0.89 -7.82
C ARG A 116 12.50 -2.02 -8.77
N GLU A 117 11.59 -2.88 -8.36
CA GLU A 117 11.07 -3.97 -9.19
C GLU A 117 10.38 -3.41 -10.44
N ALA A 118 9.46 -2.45 -10.27
CA ALA A 118 8.77 -1.80 -11.38
C ALA A 118 9.74 -1.12 -12.36
N ARG A 119 10.77 -0.43 -11.84
CA ARG A 119 11.83 0.17 -12.68
C ARG A 119 12.61 -0.87 -13.47
N THR A 120 13.04 -1.94 -12.80
CA THR A 120 13.76 -3.06 -13.46
C THR A 120 12.93 -3.66 -14.58
N MET A 121 11.64 -3.92 -14.32
CA MET A 121 10.72 -4.47 -15.30
C MET A 121 10.55 -3.55 -16.52
N ARG A 122 10.35 -2.25 -16.28
CA ARG A 122 10.26 -1.23 -17.33
C ARG A 122 11.53 -1.18 -18.17
N ASP A 123 12.70 -1.15 -17.52
CA ASP A 123 13.99 -1.01 -18.20
C ASP A 123 14.35 -2.28 -19.00
N ALA A 124 13.81 -3.44 -18.60
CA ALA A 124 13.88 -4.69 -19.36
C ALA A 124 12.85 -4.78 -20.52
N GLY A 125 12.14 -3.70 -20.82
CA GLY A 125 11.16 -3.62 -21.91
C GLY A 125 9.77 -4.17 -21.57
N GLY A 126 9.45 -4.38 -20.28
CA GLY A 126 8.14 -4.87 -19.86
C GLY A 126 7.89 -6.33 -20.24
N ALA A 127 8.92 -7.18 -20.14
CA ALA A 127 8.76 -8.61 -20.43
C ALA A 127 8.12 -9.34 -19.24
N PRO A 128 7.00 -10.07 -19.43
CA PRO A 128 6.33 -10.77 -18.33
C PRO A 128 7.23 -11.85 -17.69
N HIS A 129 6.99 -12.15 -16.41
CA HIS A 129 7.74 -13.15 -15.64
C HIS A 129 7.61 -14.56 -16.22
N ALA A 130 6.41 -14.91 -16.70
CA ALA A 130 6.14 -16.19 -17.33
C ALA A 130 6.00 -16.04 -18.85
N ARG A 131 6.96 -16.63 -19.58
CA ARG A 131 6.93 -16.70 -21.05
C ARG A 131 6.18 -17.93 -21.59
N ASP A 132 5.76 -18.84 -20.72
CA ASP A 132 5.50 -20.24 -21.05
C ASP A 132 4.01 -20.64 -21.07
N THR A 133 3.12 -19.68 -21.31
CA THR A 133 1.73 -19.99 -21.68
C THR A 133 1.59 -19.80 -23.17
N ALA A 134 1.13 -20.82 -23.88
CA ALA A 134 0.79 -20.72 -25.30
C ALA A 134 -0.36 -19.71 -25.46
N ARG A 135 -0.03 -18.43 -25.62
CA ARG A 135 -1.00 -17.35 -25.82
C ARG A 135 -1.60 -17.49 -27.20
N ARG A 136 -2.92 -17.44 -27.29
CA ARG A 136 -3.61 -17.33 -28.57
C ARG A 136 -3.31 -15.95 -29.16
N ASP A 137 -2.82 -15.92 -30.39
CA ASP A 137 -2.61 -14.67 -31.11
C ASP A 137 -3.95 -14.13 -31.62
N LEU A 138 -4.34 -12.95 -31.11
CA LEU A 138 -5.57 -12.24 -31.47
C LEU A 138 -5.27 -10.82 -31.95
N ARG A 139 -4.02 -10.51 -32.33
CA ARG A 139 -3.60 -9.14 -32.69
C ARG A 139 -4.33 -8.60 -33.93
N GLU A 140 -4.82 -9.47 -34.81
CA GLU A 140 -5.61 -9.10 -36.00
C GLU A 140 -7.11 -8.90 -35.70
N ALA A 141 -7.58 -9.23 -34.50
CA ALA A 141 -8.97 -9.01 -34.13
C ALA A 141 -9.23 -7.51 -33.91
N PRO A 142 -10.26 -6.89 -34.53
CA PRO A 142 -10.62 -5.51 -34.26
C PRO A 142 -10.97 -5.35 -32.77
N THR A 143 -10.08 -4.70 -32.03
CA THR A 143 -10.13 -4.63 -30.57
C THR A 143 -10.10 -3.17 -30.14
N LEU A 144 -11.00 -2.80 -29.23
CA LEU A 144 -11.13 -1.43 -28.74
C LEU A 144 -11.42 -1.41 -27.23
N THR A 145 -11.11 -0.28 -26.60
CA THR A 145 -11.49 0.04 -25.22
C THR A 145 -12.48 1.21 -25.24
N ILE A 146 -13.30 1.36 -24.21
CA ILE A 146 -14.29 2.45 -24.10
C ILE A 146 -14.14 3.09 -22.73
N ASP A 147 -13.37 4.17 -22.68
CA ASP A 147 -12.95 4.79 -21.42
C ASP A 147 -13.12 6.32 -21.45
N PRO A 148 -13.17 6.99 -20.28
CA PRO A 148 -13.05 8.43 -20.21
C PRO A 148 -11.75 8.93 -20.86
N VAL A 149 -11.79 10.14 -21.44
CA VAL A 149 -10.62 10.76 -22.11
C VAL A 149 -9.39 10.93 -21.20
N THR A 150 -9.59 10.92 -19.88
CA THR A 150 -8.52 11.05 -18.88
C THR A 150 -7.94 9.73 -18.40
N ALA A 151 -8.52 8.58 -18.81
CA ALA A 151 -8.04 7.26 -18.42
C ALA A 151 -6.64 6.99 -18.97
N LYS A 152 -5.82 6.25 -18.21
CA LYS A 152 -4.45 5.88 -18.59
C LYS A 152 -4.14 4.40 -18.35
N ASP A 153 -5.11 3.70 -17.79
CA ASP A 153 -5.10 2.36 -17.23
C ASP A 153 -6.25 1.58 -17.86
N PHE A 154 -6.03 1.12 -19.09
CA PHE A 154 -7.02 0.35 -19.83
C PHE A 154 -6.95 -1.13 -19.41
N ASP A 155 -7.84 -1.51 -18.49
CA ASP A 155 -7.84 -2.86 -17.90
C ASP A 155 -8.57 -3.88 -18.77
N ASP A 156 -9.45 -3.43 -19.67
CA ASP A 156 -10.24 -4.29 -20.53
C ASP A 156 -10.32 -3.78 -21.98
N ALA A 157 -10.60 -4.71 -22.89
CA ALA A 157 -10.88 -4.43 -24.29
C ALA A 157 -11.91 -5.42 -24.84
N ILE A 158 -12.58 -5.03 -25.93
CA ILE A 158 -13.62 -5.83 -26.56
C ILE A 158 -13.33 -6.01 -28.05
N SER A 159 -13.56 -7.22 -28.54
CA SER A 159 -13.74 -7.49 -29.97
C SER A 159 -15.11 -8.13 -30.20
N ALA A 160 -15.74 -7.85 -31.34
CA ALA A 160 -17.01 -8.49 -31.70
C ALA A 160 -17.05 -8.84 -33.19
N GLU A 161 -17.59 -10.02 -33.50
CA GLU A 161 -17.84 -10.48 -34.86
C GLU A 161 -19.27 -11.04 -34.98
N ARG A 162 -19.89 -10.86 -36.15
CA ARG A 162 -21.15 -11.54 -36.47
C ARG A 162 -20.85 -12.95 -36.96
N LEU A 163 -21.65 -13.90 -36.50
CA LEU A 163 -21.57 -15.30 -36.90
C LEU A 163 -22.53 -15.58 -38.07
N GLU A 164 -22.28 -16.68 -38.79
CA GLU A 164 -23.07 -17.09 -39.95
C GLU A 164 -24.54 -17.39 -39.61
N ASP A 165 -24.82 -17.80 -38.37
CA ASP A 165 -26.15 -18.08 -37.84
C ASP A 165 -26.93 -16.81 -37.42
N GLY A 166 -26.36 -15.63 -37.65
CA GLY A 166 -26.92 -14.34 -37.24
C GLY A 166 -26.62 -13.98 -35.77
N GLY A 167 -25.94 -14.85 -35.03
CA GLY A 167 -25.43 -14.56 -33.69
C GLY A 167 -24.24 -13.60 -33.69
N ALA A 168 -23.73 -13.29 -32.51
CA ALA A 168 -22.51 -12.51 -32.33
C ALA A 168 -21.56 -13.26 -31.39
N ARG A 169 -20.27 -13.28 -31.74
CA ARG A 169 -19.21 -13.65 -30.82
C ARG A 169 -18.57 -12.40 -30.27
N VAL A 170 -18.52 -12.29 -28.96
CA VAL A 170 -17.87 -11.19 -28.24
C VAL A 170 -16.69 -11.76 -27.46
N TRP A 171 -15.54 -11.11 -27.62
CA TRP A 171 -14.35 -11.36 -26.83
C TRP A 171 -14.21 -10.25 -25.80
N VAL A 172 -14.00 -10.64 -24.54
CA VAL A 172 -13.61 -9.72 -23.47
C VAL A 172 -12.16 -10.04 -23.13
N HIS A 173 -11.29 -9.07 -23.37
CA HIS A 173 -9.86 -9.16 -23.13
C HIS A 173 -9.56 -8.39 -21.85
N ILE A 174 -8.90 -9.01 -20.87
CA ILE A 174 -8.53 -8.38 -19.60
C ILE A 174 -7.01 -8.29 -19.52
N ALA A 175 -6.50 -7.18 -19.00
CA ALA A 175 -5.08 -6.99 -18.75
C ALA A 175 -4.54 -8.11 -17.86
N ASP A 176 -3.50 -8.79 -18.34
CA ASP A 176 -2.86 -9.90 -17.62
C ASP A 176 -1.87 -9.38 -16.58
N VAL A 177 -2.39 -8.75 -15.52
CA VAL A 177 -1.58 -8.20 -14.41
C VAL A 177 -0.75 -9.30 -13.73
N SER A 178 -1.28 -10.51 -13.63
CA SER A 178 -0.59 -11.67 -13.04
C SER A 178 0.69 -12.06 -13.77
N ALA A 179 0.81 -11.75 -15.06
CA ALA A 179 2.06 -11.98 -15.79
C ALA A 179 3.21 -11.07 -15.32
N PHE A 180 2.90 -9.98 -14.61
CA PHE A 180 3.85 -8.96 -14.14
C PHE A 180 3.93 -8.82 -12.62
N ALA A 181 2.96 -9.34 -11.87
CA ALA A 181 2.93 -9.34 -10.42
C ALA A 181 2.85 -10.78 -9.91
N ALA A 182 4.00 -11.33 -9.53
CA ALA A 182 4.05 -12.67 -8.93
C ALA A 182 3.40 -12.67 -7.53
N PRO A 183 2.83 -13.81 -7.08
CA PRO A 183 2.24 -13.95 -5.75
C PRO A 183 3.19 -13.66 -4.58
#